data_AF-A0A9Q3IHM0-F1
#
_entry.id   AF-A0A9Q3IHM0-F1
#
_cell.length_a   1.000
_cell.length_b   1.000
_cell.length_c   1.000
_cell.angle_alpha   90.00
_cell.angle_beta   90.00
_cell.angle_gamma   90.00
#
_symmetry.space_group_name_H-M   'P 1'
#
loop_
_entity.id
_entity.type
_entity.pdbx_description
1 polymer ?
#
loop_
_entity_poly.entity_id
_entity_poly.type
_entity_poly.pdbx_seq_one_letter_code
_entity_poly.pdbx_strand_id
1 'polypeptide(L)'
;MRQVYEEFEKEEWIQVKQSRRKIQIEADPPEVPPYSQPPKGLPIDFYNSKWFNDFPIGEKTVLADSFKVAFLPNASRYIHGIQHPDKRLSDRKFTKKYWEKCAASYDLSHKISKEDDEPESI
;
A
#
# COMPACT_ATOMS: atom_id res chain seq x y z
N MET A 1 -23.94 -50.97 -33.04
CA MET A 1 -24.55 -49.68 -33.44
C MET A 1 -24.69 -48.65 -32.32
N ARG A 2 -24.55 -48.95 -31.00
CA ARG A 2 -24.65 -47.92 -29.94
C ARG A 2 -23.32 -47.25 -29.54
N GLN A 3 -22.22 -48.00 -29.59
CA GLN A 3 -20.90 -47.52 -29.15
C GLN A 3 -20.35 -46.37 -30.02
N VAL A 4 -20.64 -46.40 -31.32
CA VAL A 4 -20.15 -45.40 -32.29
C VAL A 4 -20.76 -44.01 -32.04
N TYR A 5 -22.00 -43.94 -31.53
CA TYR A 5 -22.64 -42.65 -31.21
C TYR A 5 -22.11 -42.04 -29.91
N GLU A 6 -21.78 -42.87 -28.91
CA GLU A 6 -21.19 -42.41 -27.65
C GLU A 6 -19.76 -41.88 -27.81
N GLU A 7 -19.00 -42.44 -28.74
CA GLU A 7 -17.65 -41.97 -29.08
C GLU A 7 -17.70 -40.62 -29.81
N PHE A 8 -18.62 -40.48 -30.77
CA PHE A 8 -18.84 -39.22 -31.50
C PHE A 8 -19.23 -38.06 -30.57
N GLU A 9 -20.13 -38.29 -29.61
CA GLU A 9 -20.52 -37.26 -28.64
C GLU A 9 -19.34 -36.86 -27.72
N LYS A 10 -18.52 -37.82 -27.26
CA LYS A 10 -17.36 -37.52 -26.41
C LYS A 10 -16.31 -36.70 -27.15
N GLU A 11 -16.07 -36.97 -28.43
CA GLU A 11 -15.13 -36.23 -29.26
C GLU A 11 -15.58 -34.78 -29.51
N GLU A 12 -16.87 -34.56 -29.80
CA GLU A 12 -17.44 -33.21 -29.91
C GLU A 12 -17.38 -32.44 -28.58
N TRP A 13 -17.65 -33.11 -27.45
CA TRP A 13 -17.55 -32.51 -26.12
C TRP A 13 -16.12 -32.10 -25.72
N ILE A 14 -15.10 -32.78 -26.24
CA ILE A 14 -13.68 -32.44 -26.03
C ILE A 14 -13.26 -31.25 -26.91
N GLN A 15 -13.74 -31.20 -28.16
CA GLN A 15 -13.50 -30.10 -29.10
C GLN A 15 -14.05 -28.75 -28.61
N VAL A 16 -15.28 -28.73 -28.08
CA VAL A 16 -15.91 -27.49 -27.58
C VAL A 16 -15.16 -26.89 -26.38
N LYS A 17 -14.48 -27.72 -25.57
CA LYS A 17 -13.74 -27.26 -24.38
C LYS A 17 -12.41 -26.58 -24.70
N GLN A 18 -11.81 -26.80 -25.87
CA GLN A 18 -10.49 -26.26 -26.21
C GLN A 18 -10.51 -24.89 -26.91
N SER A 19 -11.69 -24.36 -27.26
CA SER A 19 -11.82 -23.12 -28.05
C SER A 19 -12.26 -21.90 -27.23
N ARG A 20 -11.78 -21.76 -26.00
CA ARG A 20 -11.89 -20.48 -25.26
C ARG A 20 -10.52 -19.84 -25.14
N ARG A 21 -10.01 -19.34 -26.26
CA ARG A 21 -8.87 -18.42 -26.25
C ARG A 21 -9.28 -17.19 -25.45
N LYS A 22 -8.61 -16.93 -24.32
CA LYS A 22 -8.73 -15.64 -23.64
C LYS A 22 -8.14 -14.59 -24.59
N ILE A 23 -9.00 -13.73 -25.14
CA ILE A 23 -8.56 -12.56 -25.87
C ILE A 23 -7.98 -11.61 -24.82
N GLN A 24 -6.68 -11.36 -24.90
CA GLN A 24 -6.05 -10.35 -24.07
C GLN A 24 -6.39 -9.00 -24.70
N ILE A 25 -7.34 -8.28 -24.08
CA ILE A 25 -7.69 -6.91 -24.47
C ILE A 25 -6.57 -6.02 -23.93
N GLU A 26 -5.89 -5.27 -24.80
CA GLU A 26 -5.00 -4.21 -24.35
C GLU A 26 -5.82 -3.18 -23.57
N ALA A 27 -5.39 -2.90 -22.35
CA ALA A 27 -6.03 -1.87 -21.55
C ALA A 27 -5.82 -0.51 -22.24
N ASP A 28 -6.86 0.34 -22.22
CA ASP A 28 -6.72 1.72 -22.63
C ASP A 28 -5.57 2.39 -21.86
N PRO A 29 -4.87 3.36 -22.48
CA PRO A 29 -3.83 4.12 -21.79
C PRO A 29 -4.40 4.66 -20.48
N PRO A 30 -3.67 4.55 -19.35
CA PRO A 30 -4.17 5.04 -18.09
C PRO A 30 -4.47 6.53 -18.23
N GLU A 31 -5.74 6.90 -18.02
CA GLU A 31 -6.13 8.30 -17.93
C GLU A 31 -5.28 8.98 -16.86
N VAL A 32 -4.74 10.16 -17.18
CA VAL A 32 -4.00 10.95 -16.20
C VAL A 32 -4.91 11.22 -14.99
N PRO A 33 -4.50 10.85 -13.77
CA PRO A 33 -5.35 11.01 -12.61
C PRO A 33 -5.68 12.51 -12.42
N PRO A 34 -6.94 12.86 -12.11
CA PRO A 34 -7.36 14.26 -11.97
C PRO A 34 -6.75 14.97 -10.74
N TYR A 35 -6.01 14.24 -9.91
CA TYR A 35 -5.42 14.75 -8.68
C TYR A 35 -4.06 15.39 -8.97
N SER A 36 -4.07 16.69 -9.24
CA SER A 36 -2.85 17.48 -9.40
C SER A 36 -2.10 17.72 -8.08
N GLN A 37 -2.76 17.53 -6.94
CA GLN A 37 -2.18 17.80 -5.62
C GLN A 37 -2.02 16.51 -4.82
N PRO A 38 -0.89 16.36 -4.11
CA PRO A 38 -0.71 15.26 -3.19
C PRO A 38 -1.71 15.35 -2.02
N PRO A 39 -2.15 14.20 -1.48
CA PRO A 39 -2.94 14.18 -0.26
C PRO A 39 -2.17 14.86 0.88
N LYS A 40 -2.88 15.54 1.78
CA LYS A 40 -2.29 16.28 2.91
C LYS A 40 -2.67 15.63 4.23
N GLY A 41 -1.80 15.76 5.24
CA GLY A 41 -2.04 15.26 6.59
C GLY A 41 -1.97 13.74 6.74
N LEU A 42 -1.42 13.04 5.74
CA LEU A 42 -1.15 11.60 5.87
C LEU A 42 0.16 11.36 6.64
N PRO A 43 0.31 10.20 7.30
CA PRO A 43 1.56 9.78 7.91
C PRO A 43 2.73 9.83 6.92
N ILE A 44 3.93 10.08 7.44
CA ILE A 44 5.11 10.35 6.60
C ILE A 44 5.47 9.22 5.62
N ASP A 45 5.20 7.99 6.01
CA ASP A 45 5.51 6.79 5.24
C ASP A 45 4.54 6.50 4.08
N PHE A 46 3.51 7.32 3.91
CA PHE A 46 2.70 7.33 2.68
C PHE A 46 3.43 7.92 1.49
N TYR A 47 4.42 8.80 1.73
CA TYR A 47 5.14 9.48 0.67
C TYR A 47 6.41 8.71 0.33
N ASN A 48 6.93 8.90 -0.88
CA ASN A 48 8.25 8.39 -1.22
C ASN A 48 9.31 9.30 -0.56
N SER A 49 10.29 8.74 0.14
CA SER A 49 11.30 9.53 0.87
C SER A 49 12.10 10.46 -0.03
N LYS A 50 12.52 10.00 -1.22
CA LYS A 50 13.24 10.85 -2.18
C LYS A 50 12.38 12.02 -2.62
N TRP A 51 11.14 11.73 -3.00
CA TRP A 51 10.18 12.74 -3.44
C TRP A 51 9.83 13.75 -2.33
N PHE A 52 9.63 13.28 -1.10
CA PHE A 52 9.35 14.14 0.05
C PHE A 52 10.54 15.03 0.39
N ASN A 53 11.77 14.50 0.35
CA ASN A 53 12.97 15.22 0.71
C ASN A 53 13.27 16.40 -0.22
N ASP A 54 12.81 16.35 -1.47
CA ASP A 54 12.97 17.42 -2.45
C ASP A 54 12.07 18.65 -2.18
N PHE A 55 11.07 18.54 -1.30
CA PHE A 55 10.17 19.66 -0.98
C PHE A 55 10.82 20.72 -0.09
N PRO A 56 10.43 22.00 -0.24
CA PRO A 56 10.79 23.05 0.70
C PRO A 56 10.17 22.76 2.08
N ILE A 57 10.87 23.19 3.12
CA ILE A 57 10.53 22.94 4.52
C ILE A 57 9.08 23.33 4.87
N GLY A 58 8.59 24.48 4.36
CA GLY A 58 7.23 24.95 4.62
C GLY A 58 6.14 24.07 4.01
N GLU A 59 6.43 23.37 2.90
CA GLU A 59 5.47 22.46 2.28
C GLU A 59 5.47 21.10 2.98
N LYS A 60 6.66 20.61 3.41
CA LYS A 60 6.80 19.35 4.15
C LYS A 60 5.90 19.29 5.39
N THR A 61 5.80 20.39 6.14
CA THR A 61 4.97 20.47 7.36
C THR A 61 3.48 20.46 7.09
N VAL A 62 3.03 20.99 5.96
CA VAL A 62 1.63 20.99 5.53
C VAL A 62 1.24 19.67 4.88
N LEU A 63 2.20 19.04 4.20
CA LEU A 63 1.99 17.85 3.40
C LEU A 63 1.79 16.62 4.26
N ALA A 64 2.72 16.34 5.18
CA ALA A 64 2.74 15.08 5.93
C ALA A 64 2.68 15.28 7.45
N ASP A 65 1.90 14.44 8.12
CA ASP A 65 2.00 14.26 9.56
C ASP A 65 3.29 13.51 9.86
N SER A 66 4.31 14.33 10.10
CA SER A 66 5.64 13.84 10.37
C SER A 66 5.78 13.33 11.81
N PHE A 67 4.72 13.12 12.59
CA PHE A 67 4.81 12.47 13.90
C PHE A 67 4.18 11.09 13.90
N LYS A 68 3.66 10.61 12.76
CA LYS A 68 2.98 9.32 12.65
C LYS A 68 3.54 8.46 11.53
N VAL A 69 3.45 7.15 11.74
CA VAL A 69 3.84 6.09 10.79
C VAL A 69 2.70 5.07 10.77
N ALA A 70 2.29 4.62 9.59
CA ALA A 70 1.16 3.70 9.41
C ALA A 70 1.57 2.32 8.87
N PHE A 71 2.67 2.24 8.14
CA PHE A 71 3.14 1.05 7.45
C PHE A 71 4.25 0.35 8.20
N LEU A 72 4.27 -0.97 8.01
CA LEU A 72 5.33 -1.83 8.50
C LEU A 72 6.56 -1.69 7.59
N PRO A 73 7.78 -1.60 8.16
CA PRO A 73 9.02 -1.56 7.38
C PRO A 73 9.20 -2.75 6.42
N ASN A 74 8.59 -3.91 6.74
CA ASN A 74 8.68 -5.15 5.97
C ASN A 74 7.27 -5.72 5.71
N ALA A 75 6.42 -4.95 5.05
CA ALA A 75 5.02 -5.34 4.79
C ALA A 75 4.88 -6.64 3.96
N SER A 76 5.85 -6.93 3.08
CA SER A 76 5.82 -8.09 2.17
C SER A 76 5.67 -9.44 2.89
N ARG A 77 6.20 -9.56 4.10
CA ARG A 77 6.12 -10.82 4.88
C ARG A 77 4.71 -11.14 5.39
N TYR A 78 3.82 -10.15 5.41
CA TYR A 78 2.50 -10.24 6.03
C TYR A 78 1.35 -10.27 5.01
N ILE A 79 1.67 -10.32 3.71
CA ILE A 79 0.66 -10.40 2.63
C ILE A 79 -0.07 -11.77 2.63
N HIS A 80 0.52 -12.80 3.23
CA HIS A 80 0.01 -14.19 3.20
C HIS A 80 -1.08 -14.51 4.25
N GLY A 81 -1.85 -13.52 4.70
CA GLY A 81 -2.97 -13.74 5.64
C GLY A 81 -2.57 -14.00 7.09
N ILE A 82 -1.26 -13.98 7.41
CA ILE A 82 -0.78 -14.04 8.79
C ILE A 82 -0.92 -12.67 9.42
N GLN A 83 -1.70 -12.57 10.50
CA GLN A 83 -1.84 -11.33 11.23
C GLN A 83 -0.53 -10.95 11.94
N HIS A 84 -0.11 -9.70 11.76
CA HIS A 84 1.02 -9.15 12.50
C HIS A 84 0.68 -9.08 14.01
N PRO A 85 1.58 -9.49 14.92
CA PRO A 85 1.31 -9.42 16.37
C PRO A 85 0.98 -7.98 16.81
N ASP A 86 1.62 -7.00 16.18
CA ASP A 86 1.43 -5.58 16.46
C ASP A 86 0.18 -4.95 15.82
N LYS A 87 -0.66 -5.73 15.13
CA LYS A 87 -1.95 -5.23 14.58
C LYS A 87 -2.86 -4.65 15.67
N ARG A 88 -2.75 -5.16 16.90
CA ARG A 88 -3.54 -4.74 18.06
C ARG A 88 -2.94 -3.57 18.83
N LEU A 89 -1.77 -3.05 18.42
CA LEU A 89 -1.21 -1.86 19.04
C LEU A 89 -2.07 -0.64 18.70
N SER A 90 -2.14 0.31 19.64
CA SER A 90 -2.64 1.65 19.33
C SER A 90 -1.64 2.39 18.44
N ASP A 91 -2.13 3.33 17.62
CA ASP A 91 -1.32 4.12 16.70
C ASP A 91 -0.12 4.79 17.38
N ARG A 92 -0.28 5.27 18.61
CA ARG A 92 0.81 5.85 19.42
C ARG A 92 1.92 4.84 19.71
N LYS A 93 1.56 3.63 20.14
CA LYS A 93 2.52 2.55 20.44
C LYS A 93 3.17 2.03 19.16
N PHE A 94 2.38 1.90 18.10
CA PHE A 94 2.85 1.47 16.78
C PHE A 94 3.88 2.46 16.22
N THR A 95 3.51 3.75 16.21
CA THR A 95 4.39 4.83 15.76
C THR A 95 5.69 4.80 16.55
N LYS A 96 5.65 4.82 17.88
CA LYS A 96 6.87 4.78 18.71
C LYS A 96 7.79 3.60 18.37
N LYS A 97 7.22 2.42 18.06
CA LYS A 97 7.97 1.21 17.75
C LYS A 97 8.66 1.24 16.37
N TYR A 98 7.99 1.81 15.38
CA TYR A 98 8.46 1.78 13.99
C TYR A 98 9.01 3.11 13.48
N TRP A 99 8.87 4.17 14.27
CA TRP A 99 9.25 5.54 13.90
C TRP A 99 10.69 5.62 13.42
N GLU A 100 11.65 5.19 14.23
CA GLU A 100 13.08 5.27 13.90
C GLU A 100 13.40 4.60 12.56
N LYS A 101 12.79 3.43 12.30
CA LYS A 101 13.07 2.64 11.10
C LYS A 101 12.41 3.23 9.85
N CYS A 102 11.19 3.74 9.97
CA CYS A 102 10.47 4.34 8.84
C CYS A 102 10.96 5.76 8.54
N ALA A 103 11.27 6.55 9.57
CA ALA A 103 11.69 7.95 9.44
C ALA A 103 13.17 8.12 9.05
N ALA A 104 14.00 7.07 9.16
CA ALA A 104 15.45 7.13 8.90
C ALA A 104 15.84 7.68 7.52
N SER A 105 14.99 7.50 6.51
CA SER A 105 15.27 7.95 5.13
C SER A 105 14.74 9.35 4.81
N TYR A 106 14.04 9.99 5.75
CA TYR A 106 13.42 11.30 5.56
C TYR A 106 14.27 12.40 6.19
N ASP A 107 14.41 13.51 5.48
CA ASP A 107 15.00 14.73 6.03
C ASP A 107 13.95 15.49 6.85
N LEU A 108 14.06 15.32 8.17
CA LEU A 108 13.15 15.88 9.17
C LEU A 108 13.79 17.03 9.97
N SER A 109 14.87 17.63 9.45
CA SER A 109 15.65 18.68 10.12
C SER A 109 14.83 19.91 10.53
N HIS A 110 13.66 20.09 9.91
CA HIS A 110 12.75 21.19 10.17
C HIS A 110 11.82 20.99 11.37
N LYS A 111 11.85 19.82 12.03
CA LYS A 111 11.09 19.59 13.24
C LYS A 111 11.77 20.23 14.44
N ILE A 112 11.13 21.26 14.97
CA ILE A 112 11.35 21.69 16.34
C ILE A 112 10.61 20.67 17.22
N SER A 113 11.30 20.01 18.16
CA SER A 113 10.68 19.09 19.13
C SER A 113 9.43 19.74 19.71
N LYS A 114 8.26 19.15 19.45
CA LYS A 114 7.09 19.31 20.32
C LYS A 114 7.22 18.26 21.43
N GLU A 115 8.31 18.32 22.17
CA GLU A 115 8.39 17.72 23.49
C GLU A 115 7.86 18.81 24.45
N ASP A 116 7.06 18.42 25.43
CA ASP A 116 6.47 19.26 26.49
C ASP A 116 5.09 19.89 26.25
N ASP A 117 4.06 19.09 25.90
CA ASP A 117 2.68 19.41 26.31
C ASP A 117 1.78 18.15 26.26
N GLU A 118 2.00 17.20 27.17
CA GLU A 118 0.94 16.26 27.57
C GLU A 118 0.98 16.12 29.09
N PRO A 119 0.02 16.70 29.84
CA PRO A 119 -0.06 16.52 31.28
C PRO A 119 -0.42 15.06 31.60
N GLU A 120 0.30 14.46 32.53
CA GLU A 120 -0.09 13.19 33.16
C GLU A 120 -1.49 13.37 33.76
N SER A 121 -2.49 12.74 33.14
CA SER A 121 -3.80 12.54 33.76
C SER A 121 -3.83 11.17 34.43
N ILE A 122 -3.81 11.26 35.77
CA ILE A 122 -4.03 10.31 36.87
C ILE A 122 -4.49 8.90 36.48
#